data_AF-A0A2K2RRP3-F1
#
_entry.id   AF-A0A2K2RRP3-F1
#
_cell.length_a   1.000
_cell.length_b   1.000
_cell.length_c   1.000
_cell.angle_alpha   90.00
_cell.angle_beta   90.00
_cell.angle_gamma   90.00
#
_symmetry.space_group_name_H-M   'P 1'
#
loop_
_entity.id
_entity.type
_entity.pdbx_description
1 polymer ?
#
loop_
_entity_poly.entity_id
_entity_poly.type
_entity_poly.pdbx_seq_one_letter_code
_entity_poly.pdbx_strand_id
1 'polypeptide(L)' 'MSTDSVERFLTALDPEHREAVSAKPHEEQQRLADAWERELAGDTELGTLDELSPPAAEAEAARRVLRIEAG' A
#
# COMPACT_ATOMS: atom_id res chain seq x y z
N MET A 1 -14.56 -1.86 -12.31
CA MET A 1 -14.05 -0.84 -11.39
C MET A 1 -12.55 -0.93 -11.49
N SER A 2 -11.93 -0.04 -12.27
CA SER A 2 -10.48 0.01 -12.46
C SER A 2 -9.99 1.22 -11.70
N THR A 3 -10.11 1.18 -10.37
CA THR A 3 -9.34 2.09 -9.52
C THR A 3 -7.91 1.61 -9.60
N ASP A 4 -7.05 2.43 -10.17
CA ASP A 4 -5.63 2.15 -10.37
C ASP A 4 -5.01 1.76 -9.02
N SER A 5 -4.47 0.53 -8.91
CA SER A 5 -3.92 0.03 -7.64
C SER A 5 -2.84 0.98 -7.10
N VAL A 6 -2.13 1.67 -8.01
CA VAL A 6 -1.16 2.73 -7.68
C VAL A 6 -1.84 3.93 -7.02
N GLU A 7 -2.94 4.46 -7.57
CA GLU A 7 -3.64 5.61 -6.98
C GLU A 7 -4.18 5.30 -5.58
N ARG A 8 -4.68 4.08 -5.38
CA ARG A 8 -5.19 3.63 -4.08
C ARG A 8 -4.05 3.45 -3.08
N PHE A 9 -2.97 2.79 -3.49
CA PHE A 9 -1.76 2.66 -2.68
C PHE A 9 -1.19 4.03 -2.28
N LEU A 10 -1.04 4.96 -3.22
CA LEU A 10 -0.56 6.32 -2.95
C LEU A 10 -1.48 7.07 -1.97
N THR A 11 -2.78 6.80 -1.99
CA THR A 11 -3.74 7.41 -1.07
C THR A 11 -3.69 6.79 0.34
N ALA A 12 -3.32 5.51 0.44
CA ALA A 12 -3.12 4.82 1.71
C ALA A 12 -1.80 5.22 2.41
N LEU A 13 -0.85 5.80 1.68
CA LEU A 13 0.42 6.28 2.22
C LEU A 13 0.29 7.58 3.03
N ASP A 14 1.10 7.68 4.08
CA ASP A 14 1.34 8.96 4.76
C ASP A 14 1.96 9.99 3.78
N PRO A 15 1.70 11.31 3.93
CA PRO A 15 2.08 12.33 2.95
C PRO A 15 3.56 12.32 2.54
N GLU A 16 4.47 12.17 3.50
CA GLU A 16 5.93 12.12 3.22
C GLU A 16 6.31 10.94 2.32
N HIS A 17 5.75 9.76 2.59
CA HIS A 17 6.01 8.56 1.80
C HIS A 17 5.32 8.63 0.44
N ARG A 18 4.14 9.23 0.37
CA ARG A 18 3.41 9.43 -0.88
C ARG A 18 4.23 10.27 -1.86
N GLU A 19 4.83 11.37 -1.41
CA GLU A 19 5.68 12.20 -2.28
C GLU A 19 6.92 11.42 -2.74
N ALA A 20 7.57 10.68 -1.85
CA ALA A 20 8.74 9.87 -2.20
C ALA A 20 8.43 8.78 -3.23
N VAL A 21 7.30 8.08 -3.08
CA VAL A 21 6.87 7.03 -4.01
C VAL A 21 6.38 7.65 -5.33
N SER A 22 5.63 8.75 -5.28
CA SER A 22 5.14 9.43 -6.49
C SER A 22 6.27 10.01 -7.34
N ALA A 23 7.44 10.27 -6.76
CA ALA A 23 8.63 10.71 -7.49
C ALA A 23 9.39 9.57 -8.20
N LYS A 24 9.09 8.29 -7.88
CA LYS A 24 9.70 7.13 -8.54
C LYS A 24 9.09 6.87 -9.93
N PRO A 25 9.78 6.13 -10.81
CA PRO A 25 9.20 5.68 -12.08
C PRO A 25 7.91 4.87 -11.87
N HIS A 26 6.98 4.96 -12.83
CA HIS A 26 5.68 4.30 -12.74
C HIS A 26 5.78 2.78 -12.56
N GLU A 27 6.76 2.12 -13.19
CA GLU A 27 7.00 0.68 -12.97
C GLU A 27 7.30 0.34 -11.51
N GLU A 28 8.02 1.21 -10.80
CA GLU A 28 8.36 0.98 -9.39
C GLU A 28 7.17 1.27 -8.48
N GLN A 29 6.40 2.32 -8.79
CA GLN A 29 5.11 2.57 -8.13
C GLN A 29 4.16 1.37 -8.26
N GLN A 30 4.07 0.78 -9.45
CA GLN A 30 3.26 -0.40 -9.72
C GLN A 30 3.74 -1.62 -8.92
N ARG A 31 5.06 -1.88 -8.87
CA ARG A 31 5.60 -2.99 -8.07
C ARG A 31 5.26 -2.84 -6.58
N LEU A 32 5.37 -1.63 -6.04
CA LEU A 32 5.02 -1.34 -4.66
C LEU A 32 3.51 -1.51 -4.41
N ALA A 33 2.67 -1.05 -5.34
CA ALA A 33 1.23 -1.24 -5.28
C ALA A 33 0.85 -2.74 -5.34
N ASP A 34 1.48 -3.51 -6.23
CA ASP A 34 1.25 -4.96 -6.33
C ASP A 34 1.69 -5.71 -5.06
N ALA A 35 2.81 -5.30 -4.46
CA ALA A 35 3.26 -5.84 -3.17
C ALA A 35 2.25 -5.52 -2.06
N TRP A 36 1.74 -4.30 -2.04
CA TRP A 36 0.73 -3.85 -1.09
C TRP A 36 -0.58 -4.62 -1.20
N GLU A 37 -1.08 -4.86 -2.41
CA GLU A 37 -2.28 -5.67 -2.60
C GLU A 37 -2.09 -7.13 -2.16
N ARG A 38 -0.88 -7.68 -2.35
CA ARG A 38 -0.55 -9.03 -1.85
C ARG A 38 -0.52 -9.10 -0.34
N GLU A 39 0.04 -8.09 0.33
CA GLU A 39 0.03 -8.00 1.78
C GLU A 39 -1.42 -7.90 2.29
N LEU A 40 -2.25 -7.05 1.67
CA LEU A 40 -3.67 -6.94 2.02
C LEU A 40 -4.44 -8.26 1.84
N ALA A 41 -4.17 -9.00 0.77
CA ALA A 41 -4.87 -10.25 0.48
C ALA A 41 -4.36 -11.45 1.30
N GLY A 42 -3.08 -11.45 1.68
CA GLY A 42 -2.40 -12.58 2.30
C GLY A 42 -2.32 -12.51 3.83
N ASP A 43 -2.43 -11.32 4.42
CA ASP A 43 -2.20 -11.11 5.84
C ASP A 43 -3.50 -11.23 6.66
N THR A 44 -3.55 -12.23 7.52
CA THR A 44 -4.73 -12.54 8.36
C THR A 44 -4.93 -11.50 9.46
N GLU A 45 -3.86 -10.81 9.89
CA GLU A 45 -3.96 -9.70 10.85
C GLU A 45 -4.57 -8.47 10.17
N LEU A 46 -4.18 -8.20 8.92
CA LEU A 46 -4.80 -7.15 8.11
C LEU A 46 -6.26 -7.48 7.79
N GLY A 47 -6.62 -8.75 7.61
CA GLY A 47 -8.01 -9.18 7.44
C GLY A 47 -8.91 -8.77 8.61
N THR A 48 -8.43 -8.87 9.85
CA THR A 48 -9.21 -8.40 11.03
C THR A 48 -9.30 -6.87 11.07
N LEU A 49 -8.24 -6.16 10.65
CA LEU A 49 -8.25 -4.69 10.55
C LEU A 49 -9.16 -4.21 9.42
N ASP A 50 -9.24 -4.92 8.31
CA ASP A 50 -10.10 -4.59 7.16
C ASP A 50 -11.58 -4.69 7.54
N GLU A 51 -11.95 -5.70 8.33
CA GLU A 51 -13.32 -5.85 8.87
C GLU A 51 -13.73 -4.71 9.82
N LEU A 52 -12.76 -4.13 10.55
CA LEU A 52 -13.01 -3.03 11.49
C LEU A 52 -12.91 -1.66 10.83
N SER A 53 -11.89 -1.46 10.00
CA SER A 53 -11.59 -0.23 9.30
C SER A 53 -10.72 -0.51 8.07
N PRO A 54 -11.35 -0.67 6.89
CA PRO A 54 -10.63 -0.85 5.62
C PRO A 54 -9.49 0.16 5.39
N PRO A 55 -9.66 1.48 5.61
CA PRO A 55 -8.56 2.42 5.39
C PRO A 55 -7.39 2.26 6.37
N ALA A 56 -7.62 1.70 7.56
CA ALA A 56 -6.56 1.45 8.52
C ALA A 56 -5.72 0.23 8.12
N ALA A 57 -6.36 -0.83 7.62
CA ALA A 57 -5.65 -1.99 7.06
C ALA A 57 -4.79 -1.59 5.85
N GLU A 58 -5.37 -0.79 4.94
CA GLU A 58 -4.67 -0.24 3.78
C GLU A 58 -3.41 0.55 4.18
N ALA A 59 -3.51 1.45 5.16
CA ALA A 59 -2.37 2.25 5.62
C ALA A 59 -1.28 1.41 6.30
N GLU A 60 -1.66 0.42 7.11
CA GLU A 60 -0.70 -0.47 7.77
C GLU A 60 0.02 -1.38 6.76
N ALA A 61 -0.71 -1.94 5.80
CA ALA A 61 -0.12 -2.69 4.70
C ALA A 61 0.89 -1.85 3.93
N ALA A 62 0.55 -0.58 3.64
CA ALA A 62 1.43 0.30 2.89
C ALA A 62 2.73 0.61 3.66
N ARG A 63 2.65 0.77 4.98
CA ARG A 63 3.82 0.92 5.86
C ARG A 63 4.69 -0.34 5.91
N ARG A 64 4.09 -1.54 5.91
CA ARG A 64 4.82 -2.83 5.90
C ARG A 64 5.62 -2.98 4.60
N VAL A 65 5.01 -2.71 3.44
CA VAL A 65 5.71 -2.76 2.14
C VAL A 65 6.90 -1.81 2.11
N LEU A 66 6.74 -0.56 2.56
CA LEU A 66 7.86 0.40 2.60
C LEU A 66 8.97 -0.02 3.54
N ARG A 67 8.64 -0.68 4.65
CA ARG A 67 9.64 -1.24 5.57
C ARG A 67 10.43 -2.38 4.94
N ILE A 68 9.77 -3.24 4.16
CA ILE A 68 10.41 -4.36 3.45
C ILE A 68 11.34 -3.85 2.36
N GLU A 69 10.94 -2.81 1.62
CA GLU A 69 11.74 -2.25 0.52
C GLU A 69 12.93 -1.40 0.99
N ALA A 70 12.90 -0.90 2.22
CA ALA A 70 13.99 -0.13 2.82
C ALA A 70 15.05 -0.99 3.53
N GLY A 71 14.81 -2.30 3.68
CA GLY A 71 15.70 -3.27 4.32
C GLY A 71 16.54 -4.07 3.34
#